data_AF-A0AA38GRX2-F1
#
_entry.id   AF-A0AA38GRX2-F1
#
_cell.length_a   1.000
_cell.length_b   1.000
_cell.length_c   1.000
_cell.angle_alpha   90.00
_cell.angle_beta   90.00
_cell.angle_gamma   90.00
#
_symmetry.space_group_name_H-M   'P 1'
#
loop_
_entity.id
_entity.type
_entity.pdbx_description
1 polymer ?
#
loop_
_entity_poly.entity_id
_entity_poly.type
_entity_poly.pdbx_seq_one_letter_code
_entity_poly.pdbx_strand_id
1 'polypeptide(L)'
;LLVTFVNFNFNHSRIMQAKESVQRLKLDIRFECIPDGLPQGDLAQDTNINPAVFKHMQDNMDGSGLEHLINRLNASADAPPVSCIIYNSFLPWVPHVANKRNIPQAFFWTQSAACFSIYHHFQN
;
A
#
# COMPACT_ATOMS: atom_id res chain seq x y z
N LEU A 1 -18.90 4.62 -3.57
CA LEU A 1 -17.72 3.79 -3.31
C LEU A 1 -16.82 4.58 -2.38
N LEU A 2 -16.59 4.08 -1.16
CA LEU A 2 -15.59 4.64 -0.26
C LEU A 2 -14.25 3.98 -0.57
N VAL A 3 -13.20 4.79 -0.77
CA VAL A 3 -11.84 4.29 -0.99
C VAL A 3 -10.94 4.74 0.14
N THR A 4 -10.24 3.82 0.79
CA THR A 4 -9.15 4.14 1.70
C THR A 4 -7.83 3.97 0.96
N PHE A 5 -7.19 5.08 0.63
CA PHE A 5 -5.85 5.08 0.05
C PHE A 5 -4.82 4.90 1.16
N VAL A 6 -4.17 3.74 1.15
CA VAL A 6 -3.17 3.37 2.16
C VAL A 6 -1.78 3.61 1.61
N ASN A 7 -0.96 4.32 2.38
CA ASN A 7 0.44 4.59 2.04
C ASN A 7 1.36 4.24 3.22
N PHE A 8 2.64 4.56 3.09
CA PHE A 8 3.67 4.24 4.07
C PHE A 8 4.17 5.50 4.77
N ASN A 9 4.69 5.36 6.00
CA ASN A 9 5.20 6.50 6.77
C ASN A 9 6.19 7.36 5.95
N PHE A 10 7.08 6.71 5.22
CA PHE A 10 8.06 7.29 4.31
C PHE A 10 7.48 8.31 3.31
N ASN A 11 6.30 8.03 2.74
CA ASN A 11 5.69 8.88 1.71
C ASN A 11 4.44 9.64 2.20
N HIS A 12 4.03 9.43 3.46
CA HIS A 12 2.78 9.95 3.97
C HIS A 12 2.69 11.48 3.88
N SER A 13 3.73 12.19 4.31
CA SER A 13 3.77 13.66 4.26
C SER A 13 3.57 14.20 2.84
N ARG A 14 4.24 13.58 1.84
CA ARG A 14 4.13 13.94 0.42
C ARG A 14 2.73 13.67 -0.13
N ILE A 15 2.13 12.53 0.21
CA ILE A 15 0.76 12.21 -0.20
C ILE A 15 -0.23 13.19 0.43
N MET A 16 -0.05 13.56 1.70
CA MET A 16 -0.92 14.50 2.39
C MET A 16 -0.81 15.92 1.83
N GLN A 17 0.36 16.36 1.37
CA GLN A 17 0.52 17.61 0.61
C GLN A 17 -0.21 17.57 -0.74
N ALA A 18 -0.20 16.42 -1.43
CA ALA A 18 -0.90 16.25 -2.70
C ALA A 18 -2.42 16.07 -2.55
N LYS A 19 -2.91 15.79 -1.33
CA LYS A 19 -4.32 15.48 -1.04
C LYS A 19 -5.30 16.55 -1.54
N GLU A 20 -4.94 17.82 -1.46
CA GLU A 20 -5.79 18.92 -1.93
C GLU A 20 -6.14 18.79 -3.41
N SER A 21 -5.24 18.23 -4.21
CA SER A 21 -5.48 18.01 -5.64
C SER A 21 -6.55 16.96 -5.91
N VAL A 22 -6.70 15.99 -5.00
CA VAL A 22 -7.69 14.92 -5.08
C VAL A 22 -9.02 15.34 -4.46
N GLN A 23 -9.01 16.19 -3.43
CA GLN A 23 -10.23 16.71 -2.80
C GLN A 23 -11.14 17.46 -3.77
N ARG A 24 -10.57 18.14 -4.78
CA ARG A 24 -11.33 18.80 -5.85
C ARG A 24 -12.22 17.86 -6.65
N LEU A 25 -11.90 16.55 -6.67
CA LEU A 25 -12.68 15.54 -7.38
C LEU A 25 -13.98 15.17 -6.65
N LYS A 26 -14.19 15.65 -5.41
CA LYS A 26 -15.37 15.34 -4.57
C LYS A 26 -15.64 13.83 -4.43
N LEU A 27 -14.57 13.04 -4.45
CA LEU A 27 -14.61 11.60 -4.23
C LEU A 27 -14.52 11.30 -2.73
N ASP A 28 -15.18 10.24 -2.30
CA ASP A 28 -15.11 9.76 -0.92
C ASP A 28 -13.82 8.93 -0.74
N ILE A 29 -12.70 9.65 -0.53
CA ILE A 29 -11.37 9.08 -0.37
C ILE A 29 -10.82 9.42 1.02
N ARG A 30 -10.56 8.38 1.80
CA ARG A 30 -9.82 8.46 3.07
C ARG A 30 -8.35 8.16 2.81
N PHE A 31 -7.48 8.75 3.61
CA PHE A 31 -6.04 8.54 3.53
C PHE A 31 -5.58 7.95 4.86
N GLU A 32 -4.89 6.82 4.78
CA GLU A 32 -4.36 6.10 5.93
C GLU A 32 -2.91 5.75 5.70
N CYS A 33 -2.20 5.52 6.80
CA CYS A 33 -0.77 5.18 6.79
C CYS A 33 -0.52 3.89 7.55
N ILE A 34 0.39 3.07 7.05
CA ILE A 34 0.93 1.90 7.76
C ILE A 34 2.46 2.00 7.87
N PRO A 35 3.07 1.31 8.85
CA PRO A 35 4.52 1.24 8.96
C PRO A 35 5.18 0.66 7.69
N ASP A 36 6.35 1.20 7.32
CA ASP A 36 7.19 0.74 6.19
C ASP A 36 8.32 -0.20 6.60
N GLY A 37 8.52 -0.41 7.90
CA GLY A 37 9.63 -1.20 8.41
C GLY A 37 11.00 -0.53 8.25
N LEU A 38 11.07 0.75 7.86
CA LEU A 38 12.35 1.47 7.80
C LEU A 38 12.89 1.77 9.20
N PRO A 39 14.23 1.76 9.39
CA PRO A 39 14.83 2.17 10.65
C PRO A 39 14.68 3.69 10.83
N GLN A 40 14.68 4.14 12.09
CA GLN A 40 14.81 5.57 12.38
C GLN A 40 16.19 6.07 11.92
N GLY A 41 16.26 7.17 11.16
CA GLY A 41 17.52 7.78 10.71
C GLY A 41 17.54 8.16 9.24
N ASP A 42 18.73 8.31 8.67
CA ASP A 42 18.96 8.87 7.32
C ASP A 42 18.22 8.12 6.21
N LEU A 43 18.05 6.80 6.32
CA LEU A 43 17.28 5.99 5.37
C LEU A 43 15.78 6.32 5.35
N ALA A 44 15.22 6.79 6.47
CA ALA A 44 13.85 7.29 6.53
C ALA A 44 13.74 8.73 6.01
N GLN A 45 14.86 9.45 5.89
CA GLN A 45 14.92 10.82 5.36
C GLN A 45 15.26 10.87 3.85
N ASP A 46 15.82 9.81 3.29
CA ASP A 46 16.09 9.72 1.85
C ASP A 46 14.79 9.57 1.06
N THR A 47 14.19 10.70 0.72
CA THR A 47 12.92 10.75 -0.05
C THR A 47 13.00 10.18 -1.47
N ASN A 48 14.18 9.75 -1.94
CA ASN A 48 14.33 9.02 -3.18
C ASN A 48 14.12 7.54 -2.94
N ILE A 49 13.25 6.92 -3.75
CA ILE A 49 13.11 5.47 -3.76
C ILE A 49 14.39 4.91 -4.41
N ASN A 50 15.40 4.68 -3.59
CA ASN A 50 16.60 3.98 -3.99
C ASN A 50 16.42 2.46 -3.76
N PRO A 51 17.22 1.60 -4.43
CA PRO A 51 17.08 0.15 -4.28
C PRO A 51 17.23 -0.36 -2.84
N ALA A 52 18.00 0.33 -1.99
CA ALA A 52 18.22 -0.07 -0.61
C ALA A 52 16.99 0.17 0.27
N VAL A 53 16.33 1.33 0.13
CA VAL A 53 15.07 1.64 0.82
C VAL A 53 14.00 0.62 0.44
N PHE A 54 13.84 0.35 -0.85
CA PHE A 54 12.87 -0.61 -1.35
C PHE A 54 13.15 -2.04 -0.87
N LYS A 55 14.42 -2.46 -0.91
CA LYS A 55 14.83 -3.77 -0.39
C LYS A 55 14.55 -3.88 1.11
N HIS A 56 14.85 -2.85 1.89
CA HIS A 56 14.61 -2.87 3.33
C HIS A 56 13.11 -3.01 3.65
N MET A 57 12.24 -2.26 2.95
CA MET A 57 10.79 -2.42 3.10
C MET A 57 10.33 -3.84 2.77
N GLN A 58 10.86 -4.45 1.69
CA GLN A 58 10.52 -5.83 1.34
C GLN A 58 10.96 -6.84 2.41
N ASP A 59 12.14 -6.67 2.99
CA ASP A 59 12.72 -7.61 3.95
C ASP A 59 12.06 -7.50 5.34
N ASN A 60 11.50 -6.32 5.69
CA ASN A 60 11.09 -6.02 7.07
C ASN A 60 9.58 -5.81 7.25
N MET A 61 8.79 -5.91 6.18
CA MET A 61 7.34 -5.82 6.27
C MET A 61 6.68 -7.18 6.15
N ASP A 62 5.84 -7.51 7.14
CA ASP A 62 5.13 -8.79 7.26
C ASP A 62 3.60 -8.67 7.02
N GLY A 63 3.11 -7.45 6.75
CA GLY A 63 1.69 -7.17 6.57
C GLY A 63 0.90 -6.96 7.87
N SER A 64 1.53 -7.06 9.05
CA SER A 64 0.88 -6.81 10.34
C SER A 64 0.26 -5.41 10.44
N GLY A 65 0.91 -4.40 9.86
CA GLY A 65 0.39 -3.03 9.77
C GLY A 65 -0.92 -2.96 8.99
N LEU A 66 -1.03 -3.70 7.87
CA LEU A 66 -2.27 -3.78 7.10
C LEU A 66 -3.36 -4.55 7.86
N GLU A 67 -3.01 -5.64 8.55
CA GLU A 67 -3.96 -6.38 9.39
C GLU A 67 -4.58 -5.49 10.48
N HIS A 68 -3.75 -4.71 11.18
CA HIS A 68 -4.21 -3.76 12.19
C HIS A 68 -5.12 -2.69 11.59
N LEU A 69 -4.74 -2.15 10.43
CA LEU A 69 -5.56 -1.16 9.73
C LEU A 69 -6.94 -1.73 9.35
N ILE A 70 -7.00 -2.92 8.77
CA ILE A 70 -8.27 -3.57 8.41
C ILE A 70 -9.16 -3.76 9.64
N ASN A 71 -8.60 -4.22 10.77
CA ASN A 71 -9.35 -4.37 12.01
C ASN A 71 -9.97 -3.04 12.46
N ARG A 72 -9.17 -1.97 12.45
CA ARG A 72 -9.63 -0.63 12.86
C ARG A 72 -10.72 -0.09 11.92
N LEU A 73 -10.55 -0.27 10.61
CA LEU A 73 -11.54 0.16 9.61
C LEU A 73 -12.85 -0.60 9.77
N ASN A 74 -12.81 -1.92 9.96
CA ASN A 74 -14.01 -2.75 10.12
C ASN A 74 -14.73 -2.52 11.46
N ALA A 75 -14.04 -1.99 12.47
CA ALA A 75 -14.62 -1.65 13.76
C ALA A 75 -15.23 -0.23 13.80
N SER A 76 -14.93 0.63 12.81
CA SER A 76 -15.50 1.98 12.71
C SER A 76 -16.96 1.91 12.27
N ALA A 77 -17.83 2.66 12.93
CA ALA A 77 -19.22 2.83 12.50
C ALA A 77 -19.38 3.79 11.31
N ASP A 78 -18.32 4.50 10.93
CA ASP A 78 -18.36 5.55 9.91
C ASP A 78 -18.25 4.99 8.47
N ALA A 79 -18.05 3.68 8.31
CA ALA A 79 -17.87 3.03 7.02
C ALA A 79 -18.28 1.56 7.05
N PRO A 80 -18.67 0.99 5.89
CA PRO A 80 -18.80 -0.45 5.76
C PRO A 80 -17.43 -1.16 5.91
N PRO A 81 -17.42 -2.45 6.26
CA PRO A 81 -16.20 -3.26 6.28
C PRO A 81 -15.46 -3.27 4.93
N VAL A 82 -14.15 -3.46 4.99
CA VAL A 82 -13.28 -3.59 3.81
C VAL A 82 -13.75 -4.78 2.97
N SER A 83 -14.17 -4.49 1.73
CA SER A 83 -14.72 -5.48 0.80
C SER A 83 -13.77 -5.90 -0.32
N CYS A 84 -12.68 -5.15 -0.54
CA CYS A 84 -11.67 -5.45 -1.56
C CYS A 84 -10.35 -4.75 -1.25
N ILE A 85 -9.23 -5.36 -1.63
CA ILE A 85 -7.89 -4.77 -1.55
C ILE A 85 -7.30 -4.66 -2.96
N ILE A 86 -6.95 -3.44 -3.37
CA ILE A 86 -6.15 -3.18 -4.57
C ILE A 86 -4.75 -2.79 -4.10
N TYR A 87 -3.73 -3.51 -4.55
CA TYR A 87 -2.37 -3.35 -4.03
C TYR A 87 -1.33 -3.31 -5.14
N ASN A 88 -0.19 -2.66 -4.90
CA ASN A 88 0.92 -2.70 -5.85
C ASN A 88 1.54 -4.11 -5.88
N SER A 89 1.78 -4.67 -7.08
CA SER A 89 2.35 -6.01 -7.26
C SER A 89 3.69 -6.24 -6.56
N PHE A 90 4.41 -5.18 -6.18
CA PHE A 90 5.65 -5.25 -5.42
C PHE A 90 5.48 -5.43 -3.90
N LEU A 91 4.25 -5.64 -3.41
CA LEU A 91 3.95 -5.94 -2.01
C LEU A 91 3.49 -7.40 -1.87
N PRO A 92 4.42 -8.38 -1.87
CA PRO A 92 4.07 -9.81 -1.95
C PRO A 92 3.32 -10.34 -0.72
N TRP A 93 3.36 -9.62 0.40
CA TRP A 93 2.68 -9.99 1.65
C TRP A 93 1.17 -9.65 1.65
N VAL A 94 0.69 -8.76 0.77
CA VAL A 94 -0.74 -8.36 0.74
C VAL A 94 -1.66 -9.55 0.46
N PRO A 95 -1.36 -10.44 -0.51
CA PRO A 95 -2.11 -11.67 -0.70
C PRO A 95 -2.33 -12.53 0.51
N HIS A 96 -1.30 -12.66 1.35
CA HIS A 96 -1.41 -13.44 2.56
C HIS A 96 -2.44 -12.84 3.53
N VAL A 97 -2.35 -11.53 3.75
CA VAL A 97 -3.27 -10.77 4.63
C VAL A 97 -4.71 -10.83 4.13
N ALA A 98 -4.91 -10.62 2.82
CA ALA A 98 -6.24 -10.62 2.20
C ALA A 98 -6.90 -12.01 2.31
N ASN A 99 -6.16 -13.07 1.96
CA ASN A 99 -6.65 -14.45 2.00
C ASN A 99 -7.01 -14.89 3.42
N LYS A 100 -6.20 -14.56 4.42
CA LYS A 100 -6.47 -14.85 5.85
C LYS A 100 -7.81 -14.27 6.33
N ARG A 101 -8.26 -13.18 5.70
CA ARG A 101 -9.50 -12.46 6.03
C ARG A 101 -10.64 -12.72 5.05
N ASN A 102 -10.45 -13.58 4.06
CA ASN A 102 -11.39 -13.82 2.96
C ASN A 102 -11.81 -12.52 2.25
N ILE A 103 -10.88 -11.57 2.09
CA ILE A 103 -11.13 -10.32 1.37
C ILE A 103 -10.65 -10.49 -0.07
N PRO A 104 -11.51 -10.27 -1.09
CA PRO A 104 -11.10 -10.23 -2.49
C PRO A 104 -9.97 -9.23 -2.74
N GLN A 105 -9.11 -9.54 -3.70
CA GLN A 105 -7.98 -8.68 -4.01
C GLN A 105 -7.63 -8.65 -5.49
N ALA A 106 -7.02 -7.55 -5.91
CA ALA A 106 -6.42 -7.39 -7.22
C ALA A 106 -5.07 -6.69 -7.08
N PHE A 107 -4.05 -7.18 -7.79
CA PHE A 107 -2.81 -6.42 -7.91
C PHE A 107 -2.96 -5.36 -9.00
N PHE A 108 -2.33 -4.22 -8.76
CA PHE A 108 -2.21 -3.12 -9.69
C PHE A 108 -0.79 -3.10 -10.25
N TRP A 109 -0.68 -3.43 -11.53
CA TRP A 109 0.58 -3.38 -12.27
C TRP A 109 0.86 -1.95 -12.72
N THR A 110 1.87 -1.32 -12.12
CA THR A 110 2.20 0.09 -12.36
C THR A 110 3.19 0.30 -13.51
N GLN A 111 3.82 -0.77 -14.01
CA GLN A 111 4.80 -0.71 -15.08
C GLN A 111 4.15 -1.02 -16.44
N SER A 112 4.94 -0.95 -17.52
CA SER A 112 4.46 -1.30 -18.86
C SER A 112 4.07 -2.77 -18.98
N ALA A 113 3.19 -3.10 -19.95
CA ALA A 113 2.88 -4.48 -20.29
C ALA A 113 4.12 -5.27 -20.78
N ALA A 114 5.11 -4.59 -21.37
CA ALA A 114 6.37 -5.21 -21.76
C ALA A 114 7.16 -5.68 -20.52
N CYS A 115 7.24 -4.86 -19.46
CA CYS A 115 7.85 -5.28 -18.20
C CYS A 115 7.12 -6.49 -17.62
N PHE A 116 5.78 -6.48 -17.62
CA PHE A 116 4.99 -7.63 -17.15
C PHE A 116 5.34 -8.91 -17.91
N SER A 117 5.41 -8.83 -19.24
CA SER A 117 5.80 -9.97 -20.09
C SER A 117 7.22 -10.46 -19.74
N ILE A 118 8.18 -9.56 -19.55
CA ILE A 118 9.54 -9.93 -19.12
C ILE A 118 9.50 -10.68 -17.78
N TYR A 119 8.87 -10.14 -16.74
CA TYR A 119 8.80 -10.83 -15.44
C TYR A 119 8.10 -12.18 -15.52
N HIS A 120 7.01 -12.26 -16.28
CA HIS A 120 6.24 -13.49 -16.46
C HIS A 120 7.05 -14.59 -17.18
N HIS A 121 7.93 -14.22 -18.11
CA HIS A 121 8.76 -15.15 -18.87
C HIS A 121 10.20 -15.29 -18.38
N PHE A 122 10.62 -14.52 -17.38
CA PHE A 122 12.00 -14.54 -16.89
C PHE A 122 12.40 -15.88 -16.24
N GLN A 123 11.45 -16.57 -15.62
CA GLN A 123 11.69 -17.87 -14.96
C GLN A 123 11.20 -19.08 -15.78
N ASN A 124 10.80 -18.86 -17.04
CA ASN A 124 10.37 -19.92 -17.97
C ASN A 124 11.51 -20.36 -18.88
#